data_AF-A0A3D8GX30-F1
#
_entry.id   AF-A0A3D8GX30-F1
#
_cell.length_a   1.000
_cell.length_b   1.000
_cell.length_c   1.000
_cell.angle_alpha   90.00
_cell.angle_beta   90.00
_cell.angle_gamma   90.00
#
_symmetry.space_group_name_H-M   'P 1'
#
loop_
_entity.id
_entity.type
_entity.pdbx_description
1 polymer ?
#
loop_
_entity_poly.entity_id
_entity_poly.type
_entity_poly.pdbx_seq_one_letter_code
_entity_poly.pdbx_strand_id
1 'polypeptide(L)'
;MIVFFTILLIFATDTLVYAKPPDPKEIKPYANDWYVTPEDIIRDIIFPAIDKRVIKEYGGKEASGFGWQQQRIVNIVYNNNHSYDISLRIHVPEGNNKPFEYTEDLVKVRVSPSCDSPKIGCSHGFKVKVLDYQHR
;
A
#
# COMPACT_ATOMS: atom_id res chain seq x y z
N MET A 1 22.52 -59.46 -15.80
CA MET A 1 21.56 -58.34 -15.89
C MET A 1 21.87 -57.37 -14.78
N ILE A 2 22.73 -56.40 -15.08
CA ILE A 2 23.29 -55.44 -14.13
C ILE A 2 22.49 -54.14 -14.28
N VAL A 3 21.76 -53.81 -13.22
CA VAL A 3 21.50 -52.45 -12.73
C VAL A 3 21.17 -51.41 -13.79
N PHE A 4 19.92 -51.42 -14.27
CA PHE A 4 19.29 -50.23 -14.84
C PHE A 4 18.74 -49.40 -13.69
N PHE A 5 19.48 -48.40 -13.23
CA PHE A 5 18.94 -47.16 -12.64
C PHE A 5 20.12 -46.19 -12.52
N THR A 6 20.66 -45.80 -13.67
CA THR A 6 21.49 -44.60 -13.78
C THR A 6 20.59 -43.41 -13.45
N ILE A 7 20.71 -42.97 -12.21
CA ILE A 7 20.17 -41.73 -11.67
C ILE A 7 20.72 -40.59 -12.53
N LEU A 8 19.92 -40.14 -13.49
CA LEU A 8 20.14 -38.90 -14.22
C LEU A 8 19.62 -37.75 -13.34
N LEU A 9 20.32 -37.50 -12.23
CA LEU A 9 20.24 -36.24 -11.49
C LEU A 9 20.91 -35.17 -12.36
N ILE A 10 20.21 -34.76 -13.43
CA ILE A 10 20.49 -33.48 -14.06
C ILE A 10 19.99 -32.45 -13.06
N PHE A 11 20.92 -31.99 -12.24
CA PHE A 11 20.81 -30.72 -11.53
C PHE A 11 20.61 -29.64 -12.60
N ALA A 12 19.34 -29.34 -12.91
CA ALA A 12 18.95 -28.14 -13.62
C ALA A 12 19.17 -26.95 -12.69
N THR A 13 20.44 -26.60 -12.45
CA THR A 13 20.84 -25.35 -11.79
C THR A 13 21.03 -24.21 -12.79
N ASP A 14 20.83 -24.46 -14.07
CA ASP A 14 20.94 -23.45 -15.13
C ASP A 14 19.61 -22.72 -15.30
N THR A 15 19.33 -21.79 -14.37
CA THR A 15 18.63 -20.50 -14.59
C THR A 15 18.24 -19.88 -13.24
N LEU A 16 19.21 -19.74 -12.32
CA LEU A 16 19.09 -18.65 -11.34
C LEU A 16 19.27 -17.34 -12.11
N VAL A 17 18.17 -16.79 -12.62
CA VAL A 17 18.10 -15.45 -13.19
C VAL A 17 18.41 -14.48 -12.05
N TYR A 18 19.68 -14.11 -11.91
CA TYR A 18 20.07 -12.95 -11.13
C TYR A 18 19.46 -11.73 -11.82
N ALA A 19 18.32 -11.26 -11.29
CA ALA A 19 17.78 -9.97 -11.68
C ALA A 19 18.83 -8.92 -11.31
N LYS A 20 19.45 -8.30 -12.32
CA LYS A 20 20.31 -7.14 -12.08
C LYS A 20 19.48 -6.11 -11.31
N PRO A 21 19.93 -5.60 -10.15
CA PRO A 21 19.22 -4.52 -9.48
C PRO A 21 19.02 -3.38 -10.50
N PRO A 22 17.82 -2.82 -10.61
CA PRO A 22 17.56 -1.76 -11.57
C PRO A 22 18.56 -0.63 -11.31
N ASP A 23 19.19 -0.14 -12.39
CA ASP A 23 20.09 1.01 -12.28
C ASP A 23 19.33 2.16 -11.60
N PRO A 24 19.96 2.93 -10.68
CA PRO A 24 19.28 4.00 -9.96
C PRO A 24 18.64 4.96 -10.97
N LYS A 25 17.31 4.96 -11.05
CA LYS A 25 16.60 5.88 -11.93
C LYS A 25 16.73 7.27 -11.33
N GLU A 26 17.34 8.21 -12.05
CA GLU A 26 17.19 9.62 -11.76
C GLU A 26 15.69 9.95 -11.75
N ILE A 27 15.19 10.41 -10.60
CA ILE A 27 13.80 10.84 -10.46
C ILE A 27 13.69 12.18 -11.19
N LYS A 28 13.25 12.14 -12.45
CA LYS A 28 12.94 13.36 -13.20
C LYS A 28 11.84 14.11 -12.43
N PRO A 29 11.92 15.46 -12.32
CA PRO A 29 10.80 16.25 -11.83
C PRO A 29 9.56 15.91 -12.65
N TYR A 30 8.39 15.87 -11.99
CA TYR A 30 7.11 15.47 -12.57
C TYR A 30 6.96 16.03 -13.99
N ALA A 31 6.76 15.14 -14.98
CA ALA A 31 6.57 15.56 -16.35
C ALA A 31 5.33 16.44 -16.43
N ASN A 32 5.41 17.58 -17.13
CA ASN A 32 4.30 18.54 -17.29
C ASN A 32 3.02 17.91 -17.87
N ASP A 33 3.11 16.70 -18.42
CA ASP A 33 2.03 15.96 -19.06
C ASP A 33 1.39 14.87 -18.16
N TRP A 34 1.82 14.74 -16.90
CA TRP A 34 1.19 13.82 -15.96
C TRP A 34 -0.12 14.42 -15.42
N TYR A 35 -1.24 13.96 -15.95
CA TYR A 35 -2.55 14.22 -15.37
C TYR A 35 -2.73 13.38 -14.11
N VAL A 36 -2.56 14.02 -12.94
CA VAL A 36 -2.75 13.40 -11.63
C VAL A 36 -3.92 14.09 -10.95
N THR A 37 -4.86 13.32 -10.40
CA THR A 37 -5.99 13.88 -9.64
C THR A 37 -5.59 14.11 -8.17
N PRO A 38 -6.23 15.05 -7.46
CA PRO A 38 -6.04 15.18 -6.02
C PRO A 38 -6.25 13.86 -5.26
N GLU A 39 -7.19 13.03 -5.71
CA GLU A 39 -7.45 11.70 -5.15
C GLU A 39 -6.26 10.77 -5.29
N ASP A 40 -5.57 10.78 -6.43
CA ASP A 40 -4.36 9.97 -6.65
C ASP A 40 -3.24 10.40 -5.69
N ILE A 41 -3.08 11.71 -5.47
CA ILE A 41 -2.11 12.23 -4.50
C ILE A 41 -2.46 11.79 -3.08
N ILE A 42 -3.74 11.88 -2.70
CA ILE A 42 -4.22 11.45 -1.38
C ILE A 42 -3.94 9.96 -1.18
N ARG A 43 -4.20 9.14 -2.20
CA ARG A 43 -3.95 7.69 -2.18
C ARG A 43 -2.49 7.38 -1.92
N ASP A 44 -1.59 7.97 -2.69
CA ASP A 44 -0.15 7.77 -2.55
C ASP A 44 0.36 8.11 -1.15
N ILE A 45 -0.22 9.14 -0.53
CA ILE A 45 0.15 9.55 0.83
C ILE A 45 -0.33 8.53 1.88
N ILE A 46 -1.56 8.04 1.77
CA ILE A 46 -2.20 7.30 2.88
C ILE A 46 -2.15 5.78 2.74
N PHE A 47 -2.08 5.26 1.51
CA PHE A 47 -2.14 3.81 1.24
C PHE A 47 -1.11 3.01 2.04
N PRO A 48 0.17 3.42 2.13
CA PRO A 48 1.15 2.66 2.90
C PRO A 48 0.80 2.52 4.39
N ALA A 49 0.09 3.50 4.97
CA ALA A 49 -0.38 3.43 6.35
C ALA A 49 -1.60 2.52 6.50
N ILE A 50 -2.50 2.53 5.51
CA ILE A 50 -3.68 1.67 5.45
C ILE A 50 -3.26 0.22 5.21
N ASP A 51 -2.33 -0.06 4.28
CA ASP A 51 -1.78 -1.39 4.00
C ASP A 51 -1.30 -2.07 5.28
N LYS A 52 -0.42 -1.39 6.03
CA LYS A 52 0.11 -1.91 7.30
C LYS A 52 -0.99 -2.19 8.32
N ARG A 53 -2.06 -1.39 8.29
CA ARG A 53 -3.21 -1.58 9.18
C ARG A 53 -4.06 -2.77 8.74
N VAL A 54 -4.41 -2.89 7.46
CA VAL A 54 -5.16 -4.02 6.91
C VAL A 54 -4.42 -5.33 7.19
N ILE A 55 -3.10 -5.39 6.93
CA ILE A 55 -2.28 -6.56 7.26
C ILE A 55 -2.44 -6.93 8.73
N LYS A 56 -2.35 -5.96 9.64
CA LYS A 56 -2.46 -6.20 11.07
C LYS A 56 -3.84 -6.75 11.47
N GLU A 57 -4.92 -6.17 10.94
CA GLU A 57 -6.29 -6.60 11.26
C GLU A 57 -6.60 -8.00 10.72
N TYR A 58 -6.06 -8.35 9.54
CA TYR A 58 -6.34 -9.62 8.85
C TYR A 58 -5.24 -10.68 9.04
N GLY A 59 -4.68 -10.77 10.24
CA GLY A 59 -3.83 -11.90 10.66
C GLY A 59 -2.32 -11.72 10.43
N GLY A 60 -1.86 -10.51 10.13
CA GLY A 60 -0.45 -10.10 10.24
C GLY A 60 0.51 -10.67 9.20
N LYS A 61 0.04 -11.44 8.21
CA LYS A 61 0.87 -11.92 7.10
C LYS A 61 0.93 -10.84 6.03
N GLU A 62 2.10 -10.52 5.50
CA GLU A 62 2.24 -9.49 4.45
C GLU A 62 1.37 -9.78 3.21
N ALA A 63 1.20 -11.07 2.88
CA ALA A 63 0.28 -11.52 1.84
C ALA A 63 -1.20 -11.16 2.10
N SER A 64 -1.62 -11.00 3.36
CA SER A 64 -2.97 -10.53 3.74
C SER A 64 -3.21 -9.06 3.42
N GLY A 65 -2.14 -8.29 3.15
CA GLY A 65 -2.24 -6.90 2.71
C GLY A 65 -2.49 -6.74 1.23
N PHE A 66 -2.40 -7.82 0.45
CA PHE A 66 -2.63 -7.79 -0.98
C PHE A 66 -4.10 -7.96 -1.31
N GLY A 67 -4.61 -7.08 -2.18
CA GLY A 67 -5.93 -7.25 -2.80
C GLY A 67 -7.06 -6.47 -2.15
N TRP A 68 -6.83 -5.71 -1.07
CA TRP A 68 -7.81 -4.72 -0.64
C TRP A 68 -7.87 -3.57 -1.67
N GLN A 69 -9.05 -2.97 -1.80
CA GLN A 69 -9.32 -1.96 -2.81
C GLN A 69 -9.97 -0.75 -2.17
N GLN A 70 -9.50 0.46 -2.50
CA GLN A 70 -10.25 1.66 -2.16
C GLN A 70 -11.56 1.67 -2.97
N GLN A 71 -12.68 1.84 -2.26
CA GLN A 71 -13.96 2.16 -2.89
C GLN A 71 -14.09 3.67 -3.10
N ARG A 72 -14.15 4.44 -2.01
CA ARG A 72 -14.33 5.89 -2.07
C ARG A 72 -13.86 6.59 -0.80
N ILE A 73 -13.53 7.87 -0.96
CA ILE A 73 -13.39 8.79 0.17
C ILE A 73 -14.81 9.15 0.63
N VAL A 74 -15.10 8.93 1.91
CA VAL A 74 -16.39 9.21 2.53
C VAL A 74 -16.44 10.65 3.04
N ASN A 75 -15.34 11.13 3.60
CA ASN A 75 -15.26 12.47 4.19
C ASN A 75 -13.81 12.95 4.30
N ILE A 76 -13.63 14.27 4.22
CA ILE A 76 -12.38 14.96 4.51
C ILE A 76 -12.69 16.10 5.47
N VAL A 77 -12.10 16.07 6.67
CA VAL A 77 -12.26 17.13 7.68
C VAL A 77 -10.94 17.86 7.81
N TYR A 78 -10.98 19.19 7.64
CA TYR A 78 -9.85 20.06 7.92
C TYR A 78 -9.80 20.44 9.39
N ASN A 79 -8.70 20.14 10.07
CA ASN A 79 -8.50 20.46 11.47
C ASN A 79 -7.79 21.82 11.64
N ASN A 80 -7.97 22.46 12.79
CA ASN A 80 -7.38 23.77 13.12
C ASN A 80 -5.85 23.77 13.32
N ASN A 81 -5.18 22.64 13.08
CA ASN A 81 -3.75 22.44 13.24
C ASN A 81 -3.08 21.97 11.93
N HIS A 82 -3.60 22.42 10.79
CA HIS A 82 -3.11 22.08 9.45
C HIS A 82 -3.08 20.57 9.15
N SER A 83 -3.89 19.78 9.83
CA SER A 83 -4.05 18.35 9.54
C SER A 83 -5.41 18.06 8.92
N TYR A 84 -5.50 16.92 8.25
CA TYR A 84 -6.71 16.47 7.56
C TYR A 84 -7.08 15.09 8.10
N ASP A 85 -8.34 14.92 8.51
CA ASP A 85 -8.90 13.60 8.80
C ASP A 85 -9.64 13.10 7.57
N ILE A 86 -9.17 12.01 6.98
CA ILE A 86 -9.74 11.41 5.78
C ILE A 86 -10.38 10.08 6.17
N SER A 87 -11.65 9.91 5.84
CA SER A 87 -12.39 8.67 6.05
C SER A 87 -12.58 7.97 4.70
N LEU A 88 -12.20 6.70 4.61
CA LEU A 88 -12.24 5.91 3.37
C LEU A 88 -12.95 4.59 3.60
N ARG A 89 -13.78 4.21 2.63
CA ARG A 89 -14.28 2.84 2.51
C ARG A 89 -13.32 2.02 1.67
N ILE A 90 -13.00 0.84 2.16
CA ILE A 90 -12.17 -0.15 1.49
C ILE A 90 -12.91 -1.47 1.41
N HIS A 91 -12.61 -2.25 0.38
CA HIS A 91 -13.00 -3.65 0.30
C HIS A 91 -11.79 -4.51 0.65
N VAL A 92 -11.95 -5.42 1.60
CA VAL A 92 -10.91 -6.40 1.96
C VAL A 92 -11.39 -7.78 1.53
N PRO A 93 -10.57 -8.57 0.81
CA PRO A 93 -10.96 -9.92 0.41
C PRO A 93 -11.22 -10.81 1.62
N GLU A 94 -12.33 -11.55 1.63
CA GLU A 94 -12.57 -12.56 2.65
C GLU A 94 -11.66 -13.78 2.39
N GLY A 95 -10.82 -14.13 3.37
CA GLY A 95 -9.74 -15.12 3.23
C GLY A 95 -10.14 -16.59 2.99
N ASN A 96 -11.34 -16.87 2.47
CA ASN A 96 -11.93 -18.21 2.39
C ASN A 96 -12.11 -18.73 0.95
N ASN A 97 -11.10 -18.53 0.08
CA ASN A 97 -11.04 -19.14 -1.27
C ASN A 97 -12.26 -18.88 -2.18
N LYS A 98 -13.10 -17.91 -1.84
CA LYS A 98 -14.21 -17.48 -2.66
C LYS A 98 -13.78 -16.23 -3.41
N PRO A 99 -13.42 -16.34 -4.70
CA PRO A 99 -13.20 -15.16 -5.50
C PRO A 99 -14.47 -14.31 -5.45
N PHE A 100 -14.32 -12.99 -5.31
CA PHE A 100 -15.39 -11.98 -5.31
C PHE A 100 -16.15 -11.73 -4.00
N GLU A 101 -15.87 -12.42 -2.90
CA GLU A 101 -16.39 -12.02 -1.57
C GLU A 101 -15.44 -11.00 -0.92
N TYR A 102 -15.98 -9.84 -0.58
CA TYR A 102 -15.28 -8.74 0.08
C TYR A 102 -16.08 -8.24 1.26
N THR A 103 -15.40 -7.91 2.35
CA THR A 103 -15.96 -7.13 3.45
C THR A 103 -15.72 -5.63 3.21
N GLU A 104 -16.70 -4.79 3.55
CA GLU A 104 -16.55 -3.33 3.52
C GLU A 104 -15.98 -2.87 4.86
N ASP A 105 -14.78 -2.31 4.86
CA ASP A 105 -14.22 -1.70 6.05
C ASP A 105 -14.20 -0.17 5.90
N LEU A 106 -14.32 0.53 7.03
CA LEU A 106 -14.18 1.98 7.11
C LEU A 106 -12.90 2.33 7.87
N VAL A 107 -12.01 3.05 7.21
CA VAL A 107 -10.72 3.48 7.78
C VAL A 107 -10.70 4.99 7.90
N LYS A 108 -10.29 5.49 9.07
CA LYS A 108 -10.05 6.92 9.28
C LYS A 108 -8.56 7.17 9.49
N VAL A 109 -7.98 8.03 8.68
CA VAL A 109 -6.56 8.44 8.76
C VAL A 109 -6.43 9.92 9.02
N ARG A 110 -5.40 10.32 9.77
CA ARG A 110 -4.97 11.71 9.92
C ARG A 110 -3.69 11.92 9.14
N VAL A 111 -3.73 12.88 8.23
CA VAL A 111 -2.57 13.37 7.49
C VAL A 111 -2.17 14.72 8.09
N SER A 112 -0.91 14.85 8.48
CA SER A 112 -0.35 16.09 9.03
C SER A 112 0.99 16.39 8.38
N PRO A 113 1.36 17.67 8.22
CA PRO A 113 2.73 18.05 7.88
C PRO A 113 3.70 17.39 8.87
N SER A 114 4.83 16.87 8.41
CA SER A 114 5.85 16.32 9.32
C SER A 114 6.70 17.41 10.01
N CYS A 115 6.37 18.69 9.82
CA CYS A 115 7.07 19.83 10.38
C CYS A 115 6.14 20.67 11.25
N ASP A 116 6.65 21.08 12.41
CA ASP A 116 5.94 21.91 13.39
C ASP A 116 6.14 23.42 13.15
N SER A 117 6.67 23.82 11.97
CA SER A 117 6.93 25.22 11.65
C SER A 117 5.63 25.95 11.31
N PRO A 118 5.45 27.18 11.82
CA PRO A 118 4.34 28.04 11.44
C PRO A 118 4.48 28.64 10.02
N LYS A 119 5.59 28.36 9.31
CA LYS A 119 5.84 28.89 7.96
C LYS A 119 5.18 28.02 6.90
N ILE A 120 4.46 28.67 5.97
CA ILE A 120 3.77 28.04 4.82
C ILE A 120 4.73 27.25 3.91
N GLY A 121 6.02 27.60 3.87
CA GLY A 121 7.07 26.88 3.14
C GLY A 121 7.92 26.02 4.07
N CYS A 122 7.40 24.90 4.56
CA CYS A 122 8.19 23.89 5.24
C CYS A 122 8.40 22.69 4.30
N SER A 123 9.66 22.31 4.05
CA SER A 123 10.03 21.18 3.17
C SER A 123 9.86 19.83 3.88
N HIS A 124 8.64 19.30 3.92
CA HIS A 124 8.39 18.13 4.77
C HIS A 124 7.31 17.21 4.21
N GLY A 125 7.62 15.91 4.23
CA GLY A 125 6.65 14.87 3.90
C GLY A 125 5.47 14.85 4.86
N PHE A 126 4.61 13.87 4.69
CA PHE A 126 3.39 13.74 5.48
C PHE A 126 3.56 12.70 6.58
N LYS A 127 3.15 13.04 7.81
CA LYS A 127 2.90 12.05 8.85
C LYS A 127 1.47 11.56 8.70
N VAL A 128 1.32 10.25 8.46
CA VAL A 128 0.02 9.58 8.35
C VAL A 128 -0.20 8.68 9.55
N LYS A 129 -1.33 8.84 10.24
CA LYS A 129 -1.73 8.04 11.40
C LYS A 129 -3.12 7.46 11.16
N VAL A 130 -3.29 6.15 11.29
CA VAL A 130 -4.63 5.55 11.38
C VAL A 130 -5.25 5.92 12.73
N LEU A 131 -6.38 6.61 12.70
CA LEU A 131 -7.14 7.02 13.88
C LEU A 131 -8.17 5.98 14.29
N ASP A 132 -8.83 5.36 13.31
CA ASP A 132 -9.91 4.41 13.52
C ASP A 132 -9.97 3.39 12.38
N TYR A 133 -10.47 2.19 12.69
CA TYR A 133 -10.66 1.08 11.76
C TYR A 133 -11.89 0.28 12.17
N GLN A 134 -12.89 0.19 11.29
CA GLN A 134 -14.17 -0.45 11.57
C GLN A 134 -14.47 -1.50 10.50
N HIS A 135 -14.77 -2.72 10.93
CA HIS A 135 -15.40 -3.75 10.09
C HIS A 135 -16.90 -3.47 10.01
N ARG A 136 -17.49 -3.50 8.80
CA ARG A 136 -18.94 -3.28 8.61
C ARG A 136 -19.66 -4.52 8.13
#